data_AF-A0AA35U0S7-F1
#
_entry.id   AF-A0AA35U0S7-F1
#
_cell.length_a   1.000
_cell.length_b   1.000
_cell.length_c   1.000
_cell.angle_alpha   90.00
_cell.angle_beta   90.00
_cell.angle_gamma   90.00
#
_symmetry.space_group_name_H-M   'P 1'
#
loop_
_entity.id
_entity.type
_entity.pdbx_description
1 polymer ?
#
loop_
_entity_poly.entity_id
_entity_poly.type
_entity_poly.pdbx_seq_one_letter_code
_entity_poly.pdbx_strand_id
1 'polypeptide(L)'
;MGYLRERFGGEEVNVEHKKKENRSETGFLTNMADYLDRYEGEDIYMVSPLTPAMQREWLLPQLLLCGGFTQNLIFSYAWFSNGGTKSVLHTDAFDNLHCLVSGVKEFVMIEPSYIDIVGPEHKTQGLLQYRR
;
A
#
# COMPACT_ATOMS: atom_id res chain seq x y z
N MET A 1 15.27 -19.50 9.28
CA MET A 1 14.92 -18.10 9.56
C MET A 1 14.56 -17.45 8.22
N GLY A 2 13.63 -16.49 8.20
CA GLY A 2 13.06 -15.95 6.95
C GLY A 2 13.77 -14.69 6.47
N TYR A 3 13.91 -14.52 5.15
CA TYR A 3 14.64 -13.40 4.52
C TYR A 3 14.33 -12.02 5.11
N LEU A 4 13.04 -11.69 5.23
CA LEU A 4 12.61 -10.38 5.74
C LEU A 4 13.02 -10.15 7.20
N ARG A 5 12.98 -11.18 8.04
CA ARG A 5 13.40 -11.09 9.46
C ARG A 5 14.89 -10.88 9.56
N GLU A 6 15.68 -11.64 8.80
CA GLU A 6 17.14 -11.54 8.81
C GLU A 6 17.63 -10.19 8.27
N ARG A 7 17.02 -9.72 7.18
CA ARG A 7 17.49 -8.54 6.46
C ARG A 7 16.93 -7.22 6.99
N PHE A 8 15.68 -7.23 7.41
CA PHE A 8 14.92 -6.03 7.74
C PHE A 8 14.25 -6.08 9.10
N GLY A 9 14.53 -7.09 9.95
CA GLY A 9 13.84 -7.27 11.23
C GLY A 9 13.85 -6.05 12.16
N GLY A 10 14.90 -5.22 12.10
CA GLY A 10 15.02 -3.99 12.89
C GLY A 10 14.43 -2.74 12.24
N GLU A 11 13.91 -2.82 11.01
CA GLU A 11 13.29 -1.69 10.34
C GLU A 11 11.90 -1.40 10.95
N GLU A 12 11.61 -0.13 11.20
CA GLU A 12 10.30 0.31 11.67
C GLU A 12 9.26 0.24 10.54
N VAL A 13 8.07 -0.26 10.85
CA VAL A 13 6.95 -0.40 9.93
C VAL A 13 5.66 0.11 10.57
N ASN A 14 4.78 0.68 9.73
CA ASN A 14 3.43 1.07 10.13
C ASN A 14 2.42 -0.06 9.88
N VAL A 15 1.59 -0.34 10.88
CA VAL A 15 0.65 -1.46 10.91
C VAL A 15 -0.75 -0.96 11.26
N GLU A 16 -1.73 -1.35 10.46
CA GLU A 16 -3.14 -1.07 10.70
C GLU A 16 -3.70 -1.99 11.80
N HIS A 17 -4.59 -1.46 12.63
CA HIS A 17 -5.18 -2.18 13.75
C HIS A 17 -6.12 -3.33 13.35
N LYS A 18 -6.57 -3.34 12.08
CA LYS A 18 -7.51 -4.33 11.50
C LYS A 18 -7.21 -4.55 10.04
N LYS A 19 -7.51 -5.74 9.50
CA LYS A 19 -7.38 -6.06 8.06
C LYS A 19 -8.30 -5.27 7.13
N LYS A 20 -9.39 -4.70 7.66
CA LYS A 20 -10.25 -3.77 6.93
C LYS A 20 -9.76 -2.35 7.22
N GLU A 21 -9.32 -1.66 6.17
CA GLU A 21 -8.89 -0.27 6.23
C GLU A 21 -9.95 0.62 6.92
N ASN A 22 -9.51 1.40 7.91
CA ASN A 22 -10.31 2.43 8.56
C ASN A 22 -9.60 3.78 8.46
N ARG A 23 -10.08 4.66 7.58
CA ARG A 23 -9.46 5.97 7.32
C ARG A 23 -9.61 7.00 8.43
N SER A 24 -10.36 6.67 9.48
CA SER A 24 -10.47 7.50 10.68
C SER A 24 -9.53 7.05 11.80
N GLU A 25 -8.81 5.94 11.61
CA GLU A 25 -7.83 5.45 12.56
C GLU A 25 -6.42 5.61 11.98
N THR A 26 -5.46 5.86 12.85
CA THR A 26 -4.03 5.78 12.53
C THR A 26 -3.52 4.40 12.91
N GLY A 27 -2.63 3.84 12.09
CA GLY A 27 -1.87 2.66 12.47
C GLY A 27 -0.94 2.90 13.65
N PHE A 28 -0.20 1.86 14.01
CA PHE A 28 0.84 1.90 15.03
C PHE A 28 2.19 1.49 14.43
N LEU A 29 3.27 2.02 15.03
CA LEU A 29 4.64 1.68 14.64
C LEU A 29 5.14 0.48 15.45
N THR A 30 5.85 -0.42 14.77
CA THR A 30 6.54 -1.56 15.37
C THR A 30 7.73 -1.91 14.47
N ASN A 31 8.61 -2.83 14.89
CA ASN A 31 9.66 -3.31 13.99
C ASN A 31 9.15 -4.50 13.15
N MET A 32 9.79 -4.73 12.01
CA MET A 32 9.43 -5.82 11.09
C MET A 32 9.47 -7.19 11.77
N ALA A 33 10.41 -7.45 12.67
CA ALA A 33 10.50 -8.75 13.34
C ALA A 33 9.27 -9.03 14.22
N ASP A 34 8.85 -8.05 15.03
CA ASP A 34 7.67 -8.11 15.90
C ASP A 34 6.39 -8.24 15.07
N TYR A 35 6.29 -7.52 13.95
CA TYR A 35 5.19 -7.68 13.01
C TYR A 35 5.13 -9.11 12.44
N LEU A 36 6.27 -9.65 12.01
CA LEU A 36 6.38 -11.00 11.48
C LEU A 36 6.05 -12.09 12.52
N ASP A 37 6.15 -11.80 13.82
CA ASP A 37 5.73 -12.72 14.89
C ASP A 37 4.21 -12.75 15.10
N ARG A 38 3.49 -11.74 14.62
CA ARG A 38 2.06 -11.51 14.93
C ARG A 38 1.13 -11.69 13.72
N TYR A 39 1.60 -11.34 12.51
CA TYR A 39 0.75 -11.17 11.32
C TYR A 39 -0.02 -12.43 10.89
N GLU A 40 0.45 -13.63 11.24
CA GLU A 40 -0.25 -14.88 10.87
C GLU A 40 -1.49 -15.14 11.73
N GLY A 41 -1.46 -14.74 13.00
CA GLY A 41 -2.52 -15.03 13.97
C GLY A 41 -3.41 -13.83 14.32
N GLU A 42 -2.94 -12.61 14.09
CA GLU A 42 -3.65 -11.39 14.48
C GLU A 42 -4.40 -10.74 13.29
N ASP A 43 -5.47 -10.00 13.61
CA ASP A 43 -6.22 -9.17 12.65
C ASP A 43 -5.48 -7.85 12.42
N ILE A 44 -4.30 -7.91 11.80
CA ILE A 44 -3.47 -6.74 11.48
C ILE A 44 -2.99 -6.83 10.03
N TYR A 45 -2.65 -5.69 9.43
CA TYR A 45 -1.90 -5.69 8.18
C TYR A 45 -0.98 -4.49 8.07
N MET A 46 0.18 -4.69 7.44
CA MET A 46 1.18 -3.64 7.28
C MET A 46 0.84 -2.77 6.07
N VAL A 47 0.86 -1.45 6.28
CA VAL A 47 0.87 -0.42 5.24
C VAL A 47 1.96 0.55 5.60
N SER A 48 3.13 0.37 4.99
CA SER A 48 4.32 1.11 5.39
C SER A 48 5.08 1.62 4.18
N PRO A 49 5.64 2.84 4.21
CA PRO A 49 6.63 3.23 3.22
C PRO A 49 7.82 2.26 3.30
N LEU A 50 8.44 1.97 2.15
CA LEU A 50 9.68 1.21 2.12
C LEU A 50 10.80 2.05 2.75
N THR A 51 11.54 1.47 3.69
CA THR A 51 12.70 2.16 4.26
C THR A 51 13.85 2.24 3.23
N PRO A 52 14.83 3.14 3.40
CA PRO A 52 15.97 3.21 2.49
C PRO A 52 16.73 1.89 2.35
N ALA A 53 16.71 1.02 3.37
CA ALA A 53 17.29 -0.30 3.30
C ALA A 53 16.53 -1.23 2.36
N MET A 54 15.20 -1.23 2.43
CA MET A 54 14.35 -2.02 1.56
C MET A 54 14.36 -1.51 0.11
N GLN A 55 14.34 -0.19 -0.09
CA GLN A 55 14.33 0.42 -1.43
C GLN A 55 15.56 0.02 -2.26
N ARG A 56 16.72 -0.19 -1.64
CA ARG A 56 17.95 -0.62 -2.34
C ARG A 56 17.85 -1.99 -3.00
N GLU A 57 16.93 -2.83 -2.56
CA GLU A 57 16.73 -4.17 -3.12
C GLU A 57 15.57 -4.22 -4.12
N TRP A 58 14.90 -3.08 -4.33
CA TRP A 58 13.78 -2.98 -5.25
C TRP A 58 14.21 -2.47 -6.62
N LEU A 59 13.92 -3.25 -7.67
CA LEU A 59 14.15 -2.84 -9.05
C LEU A 59 12.90 -2.15 -9.61
N LEU A 60 13.09 -0.97 -10.18
CA LEU A 60 12.02 -0.27 -10.87
C LEU A 60 11.68 -1.01 -12.18
N PRO A 61 10.39 -1.28 -12.46
CA PRO A 61 9.96 -1.81 -13.75
C PRO A 61 10.46 -0.95 -14.91
N GLN A 62 10.87 -1.59 -16.01
CA GLN A 62 11.53 -0.89 -17.13
C GLN A 62 10.69 0.25 -17.72
N LEU A 63 9.36 0.16 -17.65
CA LEU A 63 8.44 1.21 -18.08
C LEU A 63 8.63 2.54 -17.33
N LEU A 64 9.19 2.52 -16.12
CA LEU A 64 9.48 3.70 -15.32
C LEU A 64 10.88 4.28 -15.55
N LEU A 65 11.74 3.59 -16.32
CA LEU A 65 13.12 4.02 -16.53
C LEU A 65 13.25 5.06 -17.66
N CYS A 66 12.18 5.32 -18.42
CA CYS A 66 12.16 6.33 -19.48
C CYS A 66 11.36 7.58 -19.07
N GLY A 67 11.37 8.61 -19.91
CA GLY A 67 10.43 9.73 -19.81
C GLY A 67 10.51 10.62 -18.56
N GLY A 68 11.54 10.47 -17.72
CA GLY A 68 11.69 11.24 -16.48
C GLY A 68 10.85 10.73 -15.30
N PHE A 69 10.20 9.57 -15.40
CA PHE A 69 9.41 9.00 -14.30
C PHE A 69 10.24 8.80 -13.01
N THR A 70 11.50 8.40 -13.13
CA THR A 70 12.42 8.25 -11.98
C THR A 70 12.67 9.54 -11.20
N GLN A 71 12.44 10.70 -11.79
CA GLN A 71 12.55 12.01 -11.12
C GLN A 71 11.25 12.43 -10.43
N ASN A 72 10.14 11.73 -10.71
CA ASN A 72 8.80 12.03 -10.24
C ASN A 72 8.22 10.91 -9.34
N LEU A 73 9.05 9.97 -8.89
CA LEU A 73 8.63 8.96 -7.92
C LEU A 73 8.45 9.61 -6.55
N ILE A 74 7.21 9.74 -6.13
CA ILE A 74 6.86 10.43 -4.88
C ILE A 74 6.91 9.45 -3.69
N PHE A 75 6.30 8.27 -3.84
CA PHE A 75 6.13 7.32 -2.74
C PHE A 75 6.38 5.88 -3.18
N SER A 76 6.98 5.09 -2.29
CA SER A 76 7.06 3.63 -2.42
C SER A 76 6.53 2.98 -1.14
N TYR A 77 5.47 2.19 -1.28
CA TYR A 77 4.77 1.57 -0.16
C TYR A 77 4.73 0.05 -0.33
N ALA A 78 4.77 -0.65 0.80
CA ALA A 78 4.53 -2.07 0.89
C ALA A 78 3.23 -2.36 1.64
N TRP A 79 2.50 -3.35 1.10
CA TRP A 79 1.37 -3.98 1.76
C TRP A 79 1.75 -5.42 2.04
N PHE A 80 1.64 -5.84 3.30
CA PHE A 80 1.97 -7.20 3.72
C PHE A 80 0.90 -7.70 4.69
N SER A 81 0.47 -8.95 4.53
CA SER A 81 -0.46 -9.63 5.45
C SER A 81 -0.46 -11.14 5.19
N ASN A 82 -1.19 -11.89 6.01
CA ASN A 82 -1.57 -13.28 5.77
C ASN A 82 -2.88 -13.42 4.95
N GLY A 83 -3.33 -12.37 4.26
CA GLY A 83 -4.53 -12.38 3.42
C GLY A 83 -5.83 -11.96 4.12
N GLY A 84 -6.90 -11.83 3.33
CA GLY A 84 -8.22 -11.37 3.79
C GLY A 84 -8.33 -9.86 4.01
N THR A 85 -7.32 -9.08 3.62
CA THR A 85 -7.33 -7.63 3.74
C THR A 85 -8.30 -6.98 2.76
N LYS A 86 -8.85 -5.84 3.17
CA LYS A 86 -9.81 -5.08 2.35
C LYS A 86 -9.52 -3.60 2.47
N SER A 87 -9.21 -2.95 1.36
CA SER A 87 -9.23 -1.49 1.27
C SER A 87 -10.66 -0.98 1.10
N VAL A 88 -10.91 0.28 1.41
CA VAL A 88 -12.15 0.96 0.98
C VAL A 88 -12.05 1.35 -0.49
N LEU A 89 -13.18 1.51 -1.17
CA LEU A 89 -13.18 2.09 -2.52
C LEU A 89 -12.85 3.59 -2.42
N HIS A 90 -11.85 4.04 -3.17
CA HIS A 90 -11.35 5.41 -3.14
C HIS A 90 -10.61 5.79 -4.44
N THR A 91 -10.21 7.06 -4.52
CA THR A 91 -9.32 7.59 -5.56
C THR A 91 -8.01 8.05 -4.94
N ASP A 92 -6.92 7.97 -5.69
CA ASP A 92 -5.63 8.51 -5.27
C ASP A 92 -5.36 9.84 -5.98
N ALA A 93 -4.53 10.69 -5.36
CA ALA A 93 -4.13 11.97 -5.94
C ALA A 93 -3.00 11.83 -7.00
N PHE A 94 -2.42 10.64 -7.13
CA PHE A 94 -1.28 10.36 -8.00
C PHE A 94 -1.50 9.05 -8.75
N ASP A 95 -0.81 8.90 -9.89
CA ASP A 95 -0.74 7.64 -10.62
C ASP A 95 -0.03 6.58 -9.77
N ASN A 96 -0.58 5.37 -9.75
CA ASN A 96 -0.06 4.26 -8.97
C ASN A 96 0.38 3.10 -9.86
N LEU A 97 1.55 2.53 -9.55
CA LEU A 97 1.98 1.23 -10.08
C LEU A 97 1.95 0.21 -8.95
N HIS A 98 0.98 -0.72 -9.00
CA HIS A 98 0.85 -1.78 -7.99
C HIS A 98 1.63 -3.03 -8.40
N CYS A 99 2.64 -3.41 -7.61
CA CYS A 99 3.47 -4.58 -7.86
C CYS A 99 3.10 -5.71 -6.89
N LEU A 100 2.53 -6.81 -7.41
CA LEU A 100 2.21 -8.00 -6.62
C LEU A 100 3.42 -8.95 -6.56
N VAL A 101 4.07 -9.04 -5.39
CA VAL A 101 5.23 -9.91 -5.17
C VAL A 101 4.83 -11.34 -4.83
N SER A 102 3.79 -11.50 -4.01
CA SER A 102 3.31 -12.80 -3.54
C SER A 102 1.82 -12.74 -3.22
N GLY A 103 1.13 -13.85 -3.41
CA GLY A 103 -0.31 -13.98 -3.18
C GLY A 103 -1.17 -13.53 -4.37
N VAL A 104 -2.42 -13.16 -4.07
CA VAL A 104 -3.42 -12.71 -5.04
C VAL A 104 -4.11 -11.47 -4.51
N LYS A 105 -4.37 -10.50 -5.39
CA LYS A 105 -5.16 -9.31 -5.07
C LYS A 105 -6.21 -9.10 -6.15
N GLU A 106 -7.46 -8.97 -5.73
CA GLU A 106 -8.58 -8.64 -6.61
C GLU A 106 -8.78 -7.12 -6.60
N PHE A 107 -8.82 -6.53 -7.78
CA PHE A 107 -9.07 -5.10 -7.96
C PHE A 107 -10.43 -4.88 -8.62
N VAL A 108 -11.23 -4.02 -8.02
CA VAL A 108 -12.41 -3.43 -8.65
C VAL A 108 -12.02 -2.04 -9.07
N MET A 109 -11.93 -1.81 -10.37
CA MET A 109 -11.60 -0.51 -10.96
C MET A 109 -12.83 0.05 -11.66
N ILE A 110 -13.13 1.32 -11.39
CA ILE A 110 -14.28 2.03 -11.96
C ILE A 110 -13.73 3.23 -12.72
N GLU A 111 -14.11 3.36 -13.97
CA GLU A 111 -13.71 4.52 -14.77
C GLU A 111 -14.31 5.79 -14.17
N PRO A 112 -13.55 6.91 -14.06
CA PRO A 112 -14.03 8.14 -13.43
C PRO A 112 -15.34 8.69 -13.99
N SER A 113 -15.67 8.40 -15.25
CA SER A 113 -16.93 8.81 -15.89
C SER A 113 -18.18 8.17 -15.25
N TYR A 114 -18.02 7.08 -14.50
CA TYR A 114 -19.08 6.41 -13.75
C TYR A 114 -19.10 6.77 -12.27
N ILE A 115 -18.37 7.80 -11.83
CA ILE A 115 -18.32 8.15 -10.39
C ILE A 115 -19.72 8.43 -9.81
N ASP A 116 -20.68 8.87 -10.63
CA ASP A 116 -22.00 9.22 -10.16
C ASP A 116 -22.86 8.05 -9.69
N ILE A 117 -22.60 6.85 -10.21
CA ILE A 117 -23.27 5.61 -9.80
C ILE A 117 -22.58 4.94 -8.61
N VAL A 118 -21.38 5.39 -8.25
CA VAL A 118 -20.72 4.97 -7.01
C VAL A 118 -21.37 5.71 -5.84
N GLY A 119 -21.66 5.02 -4.74
CA GLY A 119 -22.29 5.63 -3.57
C GLY A 119 -21.55 6.90 -3.10
N PRO A 120 -22.28 7.94 -2.63
CA PRO A 120 -21.71 9.24 -2.24
C PRO A 120 -20.57 9.14 -1.22
N GLU A 121 -20.57 8.11 -0.38
CA GLU A 121 -19.53 7.79 0.61
C GLU A 121 -18.16 7.48 -0.01
N HIS A 122 -18.11 7.18 -1.30
CA HIS A 122 -16.88 6.86 -2.05
C HIS A 122 -16.43 7.98 -2.99
N LYS A 123 -17.22 9.05 -3.15
CA LYS A 123 -16.98 10.11 -4.15
C LYS A 123 -15.92 11.15 -3.74
N THR A 124 -15.49 11.17 -2.48
CA THR A 124 -14.74 12.32 -1.91
C THR A 124 -13.50 11.94 -1.11
N GLN A 125 -12.79 10.90 -1.52
CA GLN A 125 -11.52 10.56 -0.88
C GLN A 125 -10.41 10.48 -1.91
N GLY A 126 -9.80 11.64 -2.18
CA GLY A 126 -8.77 11.88 -3.17
C GLY A 126 -9.03 13.20 -3.89
N LEU A 127 -8.53 14.30 -3.34
CA LEU A 127 -8.64 15.63 -3.93
C LEU A 127 -7.88 15.68 -5.27
N LEU A 128 -8.58 15.45 -6.38
CA LEU A 128 -8.32 16.14 -7.65
C LEU A 128 -9.66 16.47 -8.29
N GLN A 129 -10.10 17.71 -8.09
CA GLN A 129 -11.08 18.34 -8.95
C GLN A 129 -10.47 18.41 -10.36
N TYR A 130 -10.73 17.42 -11.21
CA TYR A 130 -10.58 17.60 -12.65
C TYR A 130 -11.68 18.57 -13.11
N ARG A 131 -11.43 19.88 -12.95
CA ARG A 131 -12.08 20.87 -13.80
C ARG A 131 -11.48 20.68 -15.20
N ARG A 132 -12.33 20.24 -16.13
CA ARG A 132 -12.08 20.48 -17.56
C ARG A 132 -12.09 21.99 -17.83
#